data_AF-A0A9W9HFV7-F1
#
_entry.id   AF-A0A9W9HFV7-F1
#
_cell.length_a   1.000
_cell.length_b   1.000
_cell.length_c   1.000
_cell.angle_alpha   90.00
_cell.angle_beta   90.00
_cell.angle_gamma   90.00
#
_symmetry.space_group_name_H-M   'P 1'
#
loop_
_entity.id
_entity.type
_entity.pdbx_description
1 polymer ?
#
loop_
_entity_poly.entity_id
_entity_poly.type
_entity_poly.pdbx_seq_one_letter_code
_entity_poly.pdbx_strand_id
1 'polypeptide(L)'
;MRVSTRVGAQLPLELILLFAEYLMPVDLLSLLRASPGLAWALTFQHTTLQDRGGRTILHLLAREGEGELMKLLLANDGIRPDPKDNWGRTPLSHAAEGYEVVVRVLLNRQDVEADSKDNDGLTPLSYAAQGGHEAVVRLLLDRQDIEADSKDNWGRTPLSHAAEGYEVVVRLLLNRQDVEADSKDNDGLTPLSYAARGGHEAVVRLLLDRQDVEADSKDSVGRTPLSFAAGGGHEAVVRLLLDRQDVEADSKANWGQTPLSFAAGGGHEAVVRLLLDRQDVEADSRDNVGRSPLLYAAWRGHEAVVRLLLDRQDVEADSKANWDRTPLSCAAEGRHEAVVRLLLDRQDIEADSKDNC
;
A
#
# COMPACT_ATOMS: atom_id res chain seq x y z
N MET A 1 -58.04 -41.29 15.55
CA MET A 1 -57.37 -40.01 15.87
C MET A 1 -55.99 -40.31 16.45
N ARG A 2 -54.97 -39.53 16.05
CA ARG A 2 -53.52 -39.64 16.32
C ARG A 2 -52.81 -40.66 15.43
N VAL A 3 -52.61 -40.33 14.15
CA VAL A 3 -51.51 -39.53 13.57
C VAL A 3 -50.16 -40.20 13.80
N SER A 4 -49.78 -40.91 12.73
CA SER A 4 -48.51 -41.54 12.45
C SER A 4 -47.32 -40.65 12.83
N THR A 5 -46.41 -41.22 13.61
CA THR A 5 -45.03 -40.75 13.76
C THR A 5 -44.41 -40.60 12.37
N ARG A 6 -44.14 -39.35 11.97
CA ARG A 6 -43.28 -39.06 10.81
C ARG A 6 -41.90 -39.65 11.09
N VAL A 7 -41.64 -40.83 10.54
CA VAL A 7 -40.29 -41.32 10.30
C VAL A 7 -39.74 -40.42 9.19
N GLY A 8 -38.99 -39.40 9.56
CA GLY A 8 -38.15 -38.69 8.59
C GLY A 8 -37.15 -39.71 8.06
N ALA A 9 -37.31 -40.14 6.82
CA ALA A 9 -36.37 -41.04 6.17
C ALA A 9 -35.03 -40.28 6.03
N GLN A 10 -34.13 -40.51 6.97
CA GLN A 10 -32.76 -40.02 6.88
C GLN A 10 -32.09 -40.85 5.78
N LEU A 11 -31.71 -40.19 4.68
CA LEU A 11 -31.00 -40.87 3.60
C LEU A 11 -29.75 -41.56 4.18
N PRO A 12 -29.41 -42.78 3.74
CA PRO A 12 -28.22 -43.47 4.24
C PRO A 12 -26.98 -42.64 3.91
N LEU A 13 -26.04 -42.57 4.85
CA LEU A 13 -24.83 -41.75 4.75
C LEU A 13 -24.06 -42.01 3.44
N GLU A 14 -23.96 -43.27 3.04
CA GLU A 14 -23.31 -43.69 1.78
C GLU A 14 -23.92 -42.99 0.56
N LEU A 15 -25.25 -42.85 0.52
CA LEU A 15 -25.93 -42.19 -0.59
C LEU A 15 -25.69 -40.67 -0.55
N ILE A 16 -25.65 -40.06 0.64
CA ILE A 16 -25.33 -38.64 0.80
C ILE A 16 -23.89 -38.36 0.32
N LEU A 17 -22.94 -39.22 0.67
CA LEU A 17 -21.54 -39.09 0.23
C LEU A 17 -21.42 -39.25 -1.29
N LEU A 18 -22.11 -40.24 -1.88
CA LEU A 18 -22.14 -40.44 -3.33
C LEU A 18 -22.69 -39.21 -4.08
N PHE A 19 -23.70 -38.53 -3.52
CA PHE A 19 -24.17 -37.25 -4.09
C PHE A 19 -23.18 -36.10 -3.86
N ALA A 20 -22.52 -36.06 -2.70
CA ALA A 20 -21.55 -35.03 -2.37
C ALA A 20 -20.34 -35.02 -3.31
N GLU A 21 -19.98 -36.16 -3.92
CA GLU A 21 -18.94 -36.25 -4.96
C GLU A 21 -19.22 -35.41 -6.21
N TYR A 22 -20.46 -34.96 -6.43
CA TYR A 22 -20.88 -34.16 -7.58
C TYR A 22 -21.34 -32.75 -7.21
N LEU A 23 -21.34 -32.41 -5.93
CA LEU A 23 -21.76 -31.08 -5.49
C LEU A 23 -20.68 -30.06 -5.80
N MET A 24 -21.08 -28.96 -6.46
CA MET A 24 -20.19 -27.82 -6.60
C MET A 24 -19.82 -27.28 -5.22
N PRO A 25 -18.63 -26.65 -5.06
CA PRO A 25 -18.15 -26.20 -3.75
C PRO A 25 -19.15 -25.36 -2.94
N VAL A 26 -19.95 -24.51 -3.60
CA VAL A 26 -20.98 -23.68 -2.93
C VAL A 26 -22.15 -24.52 -2.40
N ASP A 27 -22.55 -25.56 -3.13
CA ASP A 27 -23.63 -26.47 -2.71
C ASP A 27 -23.15 -27.37 -1.58
N LEU A 28 -21.91 -27.85 -1.67
CA LEU A 28 -21.26 -28.60 -0.60
C LEU A 28 -21.12 -27.76 0.68
N LEU A 29 -20.76 -26.47 0.56
CA LEU A 29 -20.74 -25.54 1.69
C LEU A 29 -22.12 -25.40 2.34
N SER A 30 -23.16 -25.26 1.52
CA SER A 30 -24.54 -25.15 2.00
C SER A 30 -24.99 -26.42 2.73
N LEU A 31 -24.61 -27.59 2.21
CA LEU A 31 -24.85 -28.88 2.86
C LEU A 31 -24.12 -28.97 4.22
N LEU A 32 -22.85 -28.58 4.27
CA LEU A 32 -22.05 -28.60 5.51
C LEU A 32 -22.57 -27.61 6.54
N ARG A 33 -23.09 -26.45 6.14
CA ARG A 33 -23.78 -25.51 7.05
C ARG A 33 -25.05 -26.10 7.64
N ALA A 34 -25.84 -26.80 6.81
CA ALA A 34 -27.06 -27.45 7.26
C ALA A 34 -26.78 -28.69 8.14
N SER A 35 -25.65 -29.36 7.93
CA SER A 35 -25.27 -30.58 8.65
C SER A 35 -23.75 -30.66 8.83
N PRO A 36 -23.16 -29.92 9.80
CA PRO A 36 -21.72 -29.87 10.03
C PRO A 36 -21.11 -31.24 10.32
N GLY A 37 -21.90 -32.12 10.94
CA GLY A 37 -21.52 -33.50 11.21
C GLY A 37 -21.37 -34.37 9.96
N LEU A 38 -21.52 -33.86 8.72
CA LEU A 38 -21.11 -34.60 7.52
C LEU A 38 -19.63 -34.40 7.19
N ALA A 39 -18.98 -33.36 7.73
CA ALA A 39 -17.60 -33.03 7.43
C ALA A 39 -16.61 -34.19 7.73
N TRP A 40 -16.82 -34.95 8.82
CA TRP A 40 -15.94 -36.07 9.18
C TRP A 40 -15.97 -37.22 8.17
N ALA A 41 -17.03 -37.32 7.38
CA ALA A 41 -17.24 -38.38 6.41
C ALA A 41 -16.71 -37.98 5.01
N LEU A 42 -16.37 -36.71 4.79
CA LEU A 42 -15.80 -36.26 3.53
C LEU A 42 -14.34 -36.70 3.39
N THR A 43 -13.97 -37.06 2.17
CA THR A 43 -12.63 -37.46 1.77
C THR A 43 -12.04 -36.46 0.79
N PHE A 44 -10.77 -36.66 0.42
CA PHE A 44 -10.09 -35.85 -0.60
C PHE A 44 -10.94 -35.62 -1.86
N GLN A 45 -11.55 -36.67 -2.43
CA GLN A 45 -12.35 -36.58 -3.67
C GLN A 45 -13.52 -35.60 -3.57
N HIS A 46 -14.18 -35.53 -2.40
CA HIS A 46 -15.28 -34.60 -2.17
C HIS A 46 -14.81 -33.14 -2.11
N THR A 47 -13.56 -32.92 -1.69
CA THR A 47 -12.98 -31.58 -1.49
C THR A 47 -12.22 -31.05 -2.70
N THR A 48 -11.97 -31.87 -3.72
CA THR A 48 -11.20 -31.49 -4.91
C THR A 48 -12.01 -30.80 -6.01
N LEU A 49 -13.34 -30.87 -5.96
CA LEU A 49 -14.16 -30.17 -6.95
C LEU A 49 -13.90 -28.66 -6.88
N GLN A 50 -13.79 -28.05 -8.06
CA GLN A 50 -13.50 -26.64 -8.21
C GLN A 50 -14.67 -25.93 -8.88
N ASP A 51 -14.95 -24.70 -8.44
CA ASP A 51 -15.87 -23.81 -9.15
C ASP A 51 -15.22 -23.18 -10.40
N ARG A 52 -15.93 -22.26 -11.07
CA ARG A 52 -15.40 -21.57 -12.26
C ARG A 52 -14.12 -20.76 -12.02
N GLY A 53 -13.85 -20.38 -10.77
CA GLY A 53 -12.64 -19.69 -10.36
C GLY A 53 -11.52 -20.62 -9.88
N GLY A 54 -11.67 -21.95 -10.01
CA GLY A 54 -10.71 -22.91 -9.48
C GLY A 54 -10.83 -23.14 -7.97
N ARG A 55 -11.83 -22.54 -7.31
CA ARG A 55 -11.94 -22.58 -5.84
C ARG A 55 -12.60 -23.87 -5.38
N THR A 56 -11.97 -24.52 -4.41
CA THR A 56 -12.53 -25.67 -3.70
C THR A 56 -13.38 -25.24 -2.49
N ILE A 57 -13.98 -26.20 -1.79
CA ILE A 57 -14.69 -25.95 -0.52
C ILE A 57 -13.79 -25.26 0.52
N LEU A 58 -12.50 -25.61 0.58
CA LEU A 58 -11.56 -25.01 1.52
C LEU A 58 -11.36 -23.51 1.26
N HIS A 59 -11.29 -23.10 -0.02
CA HIS A 59 -11.20 -21.68 -0.37
C HIS A 59 -12.45 -20.91 0.08
N LEU A 60 -13.64 -21.48 -0.11
CA LEU A 60 -14.90 -20.84 0.29
C LEU A 60 -14.98 -20.71 1.81
N LEU A 61 -14.62 -21.76 2.55
CA LEU A 61 -14.56 -21.72 4.01
C LEU A 61 -13.57 -20.68 4.51
N ALA A 62 -12.42 -20.57 3.87
CA ALA A 62 -11.42 -19.57 4.22
C ALA A 62 -11.89 -18.14 3.96
N ARG A 63 -12.45 -17.88 2.78
CA ARG A 63 -12.96 -16.57 2.38
C ARG A 63 -14.20 -16.13 3.18
N GLU A 64 -14.95 -17.08 3.74
CA GLU A 64 -16.16 -16.82 4.53
C GLU A 64 -15.89 -16.94 6.05
N GLY A 65 -14.65 -17.19 6.47
CA GLY A 65 -14.27 -17.26 7.88
C GLY A 65 -14.84 -18.45 8.66
N GLU A 66 -15.21 -19.54 7.99
CA GLU A 66 -15.90 -20.70 8.55
C GLU A 66 -14.93 -21.65 9.29
N GLY A 67 -14.32 -21.15 10.37
CA GLY A 67 -13.25 -21.83 11.11
C GLY A 67 -13.62 -23.20 11.68
N GLU A 68 -14.83 -23.36 12.22
CA GLU A 68 -15.28 -24.64 12.78
C GLU A 68 -15.49 -25.70 11.69
N LEU A 69 -16.09 -25.34 10.56
CA LEU A 69 -16.24 -26.25 9.42
C LEU A 69 -14.88 -26.60 8.80
N MET A 70 -13.98 -25.62 8.67
CA MET A 70 -12.61 -25.85 8.24
C MET A 70 -11.91 -26.87 9.15
N LYS A 71 -12.04 -26.70 10.47
CA LYS A 71 -11.45 -27.60 11.47
C LYS A 71 -12.00 -29.02 11.36
N LEU A 72 -13.32 -29.16 11.19
CA LEU A 72 -13.96 -30.46 11.05
C LEU A 72 -13.51 -31.20 9.76
N LEU A 73 -13.35 -30.49 8.65
CA LEU A 73 -12.84 -31.09 7.42
C LEU A 73 -11.37 -31.48 7.56
N LEU A 74 -10.53 -30.57 8.05
CA LEU A 74 -9.09 -30.79 8.15
C LEU A 74 -8.68 -31.76 9.26
N ALA A 75 -9.61 -32.20 10.12
CA ALA A 75 -9.42 -33.33 11.02
C ALA A 75 -9.21 -34.66 10.27
N ASN A 76 -9.57 -34.73 8.98
CA ASN A 76 -9.18 -35.81 8.10
C ASN A 76 -7.82 -35.49 7.45
N ASP A 77 -6.76 -36.18 7.90
CA ASP A 77 -5.39 -35.99 7.38
C ASP A 77 -5.27 -36.25 5.87
N GLY A 78 -6.19 -37.01 5.28
CA GLY A 78 -6.21 -37.28 3.83
C GLY A 78 -6.65 -36.09 2.96
N ILE A 79 -7.26 -35.05 3.54
CA ILE A 79 -7.63 -33.83 2.81
C ILE A 79 -6.40 -32.94 2.70
N ARG A 80 -6.05 -32.55 1.47
CA ARG A 80 -4.92 -31.64 1.20
C ARG A 80 -5.33 -30.20 1.52
N PRO A 81 -4.56 -29.47 2.34
CA PRO A 81 -4.96 -28.13 2.79
C PRO A 81 -4.64 -27.01 1.78
N ASP A 82 -3.77 -27.26 0.80
CA ASP A 82 -3.25 -26.23 -0.13
C ASP A 82 -3.65 -26.43 -1.61
N PRO A 83 -4.94 -26.68 -1.95
CA PRO A 83 -5.34 -26.57 -3.35
C PRO A 83 -5.13 -25.12 -3.82
N LYS A 84 -4.74 -24.92 -5.08
CA LYS A 84 -4.64 -23.59 -5.70
C LYS A 84 -5.88 -23.30 -6.55
N ASP A 85 -6.40 -22.08 -6.44
CA ASP A 85 -7.41 -21.57 -7.35
C ASP A 85 -6.80 -21.06 -8.67
N ASN A 86 -7.61 -20.48 -9.56
CA ASN A 86 -7.12 -20.01 -10.87
C ASN A 86 -6.14 -18.82 -10.76
N TRP A 87 -6.11 -18.13 -9.62
CA TRP A 87 -5.13 -17.08 -9.32
C TRP A 87 -3.89 -17.62 -8.62
N GLY A 88 -3.81 -18.94 -8.38
CA GLY A 88 -2.70 -19.54 -7.65
C GLY A 88 -2.80 -19.38 -6.13
N ARG A 89 -3.88 -18.80 -5.60
CA ARG A 89 -4.07 -18.57 -4.17
C ARG A 89 -4.46 -19.88 -3.48
N THR A 90 -3.98 -20.09 -2.26
CA THR A 90 -4.38 -21.20 -1.40
C THR A 90 -5.50 -20.77 -0.45
N PRO A 91 -6.19 -21.70 0.24
CA PRO A 91 -7.11 -21.35 1.32
C PRO A 91 -6.45 -20.48 2.39
N LEU A 92 -5.16 -20.68 2.69
CA LEU A 92 -4.45 -19.83 3.63
C LEU A 92 -4.29 -18.41 3.11
N SER A 93 -4.00 -18.21 1.81
CA SER A 93 -3.97 -16.88 1.19
C SER A 93 -5.30 -16.15 1.33
N HIS A 94 -6.44 -16.84 1.16
CA HIS A 94 -7.78 -16.24 1.37
C HIS A 94 -8.05 -15.94 2.84
N ALA A 95 -7.70 -16.86 3.74
CA ALA A 95 -7.85 -16.68 5.18
C ALA A 95 -7.00 -15.53 5.73
N ALA A 96 -5.87 -15.24 5.09
CA ALA A 96 -4.94 -14.19 5.50
C ALA A 96 -5.51 -12.77 5.39
N GLU A 97 -6.62 -12.58 4.66
CA GLU A 97 -7.42 -11.34 4.63
C GLU A 97 -8.23 -11.09 5.94
N GLY A 98 -7.72 -11.58 7.08
CA GLY A 98 -8.24 -11.24 8.41
C GLY A 98 -9.00 -12.36 9.15
N TYR A 99 -9.12 -13.55 8.57
CA TYR A 99 -9.85 -14.67 9.18
C TYR A 99 -8.95 -15.50 10.12
N GLU A 100 -8.59 -14.91 11.26
CA GLU A 100 -7.65 -15.46 12.24
C GLU A 100 -7.93 -16.92 12.63
N VAL A 101 -9.21 -17.28 12.87
CA VAL A 101 -9.59 -18.65 13.28
C VAL A 101 -9.24 -19.66 12.18
N VAL A 102 -9.52 -19.33 10.92
CA VAL A 102 -9.19 -20.22 9.79
C VAL A 102 -7.68 -20.33 9.64
N VAL A 103 -6.95 -19.20 9.71
CA VAL A 103 -5.48 -19.19 9.65
C VAL A 103 -4.90 -20.12 10.73
N ARG A 104 -5.36 -20.02 11.97
CA ARG A 104 -4.92 -20.88 13.07
C ARG A 104 -5.20 -22.36 12.82
N VAL A 105 -6.38 -22.68 12.29
CA VAL A 105 -6.74 -24.06 11.95
C VAL A 105 -5.84 -24.62 10.85
N LEU A 106 -5.55 -23.84 9.81
CA LEU A 106 -4.66 -24.23 8.72
C LEU A 106 -3.22 -24.41 9.23
N LEU A 107 -2.67 -23.41 9.94
CA LEU A 107 -1.28 -23.45 10.41
C LEU A 107 -1.00 -24.54 11.47
N ASN A 108 -2.02 -25.11 12.11
CA ASN A 108 -1.86 -26.27 12.99
C ASN A 108 -1.51 -27.56 12.24
N ARG A 109 -1.71 -27.60 10.91
CA ARG A 109 -1.31 -28.74 10.07
C ARG A 109 0.15 -28.59 9.63
N GLN A 110 0.92 -29.66 9.79
CA GLN A 110 2.34 -29.69 9.43
C GLN A 110 2.57 -29.69 7.91
N ASP A 111 1.61 -30.17 7.13
CA ASP A 111 1.70 -30.27 5.67
C ASP A 111 1.22 -29.01 4.94
N VAL A 112 0.91 -27.92 5.66
CA VAL A 112 0.56 -26.63 5.08
C VAL A 112 1.80 -25.86 4.62
N GLU A 113 1.86 -25.57 3.32
CA GLU A 113 2.80 -24.64 2.70
C GLU A 113 2.37 -23.19 2.99
N ALA A 114 2.85 -22.65 4.10
CA ALA A 114 2.38 -21.36 4.62
C ALA A 114 2.84 -20.14 3.80
N ASP A 115 3.82 -20.34 2.92
CA ASP A 115 4.45 -19.32 2.08
C ASP A 115 4.15 -19.45 0.58
N SER A 116 3.10 -20.21 0.23
CA SER A 116 2.76 -20.44 -1.16
C SER A 116 2.42 -19.12 -1.87
N LYS A 117 3.15 -18.85 -2.96
CA LYS A 117 2.91 -17.68 -3.82
C LYS A 117 1.75 -17.93 -4.77
N ASP A 118 0.95 -16.88 -4.97
CA ASP A 118 -0.04 -16.82 -6.04
C ASP A 118 0.59 -16.38 -7.38
N ASN A 119 -0.23 -16.16 -8.41
CA ASN A 119 0.24 -15.78 -9.75
C ASN A 119 0.90 -14.39 -9.79
N ASP A 120 0.59 -13.53 -8.82
CA ASP A 120 1.19 -12.20 -8.67
C ASP A 120 2.40 -12.21 -7.73
N GLY A 121 2.78 -13.38 -7.21
CA GLY A 121 3.92 -13.56 -6.31
C GLY A 121 3.61 -13.22 -4.85
N LEU A 122 2.34 -12.93 -4.50
CA LEU A 122 1.94 -12.59 -3.14
C LEU A 122 1.85 -13.86 -2.28
N THR A 123 2.40 -13.78 -1.06
CA THR A 123 2.25 -14.82 -0.02
C THR A 123 1.06 -14.50 0.88
N PRO A 124 0.59 -15.44 1.71
CA PRO A 124 -0.39 -15.14 2.76
C PRO A 124 0.07 -13.99 3.67
N LEU A 125 1.37 -13.89 3.97
CA LEU A 125 1.91 -12.77 4.76
C LEU A 125 1.77 -11.43 4.03
N SER A 126 1.97 -11.37 2.71
CA SER A 126 1.72 -10.16 1.91
C SER A 126 0.27 -9.69 2.04
N TYR A 127 -0.71 -10.60 1.89
CA TYR A 127 -2.13 -10.27 2.06
C TYR A 127 -2.46 -9.77 3.46
N ALA A 128 -1.95 -10.45 4.49
CA ALA A 128 -2.15 -10.03 5.88
C ALA A 128 -1.55 -8.66 6.17
N ALA A 129 -0.39 -8.37 5.59
CA ALA A 129 0.29 -7.09 5.74
C ALA A 129 -0.43 -5.94 5.00
N GLN A 130 -0.89 -6.20 3.77
CA GLN A 130 -1.67 -5.25 2.96
C GLN A 130 -3.02 -4.90 3.60
N GLY A 131 -3.64 -5.84 4.32
CA GLY A 131 -4.89 -5.62 5.05
C GLY A 131 -4.72 -5.14 6.49
N GLY A 132 -3.49 -4.99 6.98
CA GLY A 132 -3.23 -4.59 8.37
C GLY A 132 -3.68 -5.62 9.41
N HIS A 133 -3.77 -6.91 9.05
CA HIS A 133 -4.34 -7.94 9.90
C HIS A 133 -3.33 -8.45 10.95
N GLU A 134 -3.10 -7.65 11.99
CA GLU A 134 -2.07 -7.87 13.02
C GLU A 134 -2.06 -9.29 13.61
N ALA A 135 -3.23 -9.84 13.94
CA ALA A 135 -3.33 -11.17 14.54
C ALA A 135 -2.89 -12.28 13.57
N VAL A 136 -3.25 -12.14 12.29
CA VAL A 136 -2.82 -13.06 11.23
C VAL A 136 -1.31 -12.94 10.99
N VAL A 137 -0.78 -11.71 10.94
CA VAL A 137 0.66 -11.47 10.78
C VAL A 137 1.44 -12.15 11.91
N ARG A 138 1.00 -12.04 13.18
CA ARG A 138 1.64 -12.74 14.30
C ARG A 138 1.62 -14.26 14.11
N LEU A 139 0.47 -14.83 13.78
CA LEU A 139 0.35 -16.28 13.56
C LEU A 139 1.26 -16.79 12.44
N LEU A 140 1.40 -16.03 11.36
CA LEU A 140 2.31 -16.38 10.28
C LEU A 140 3.77 -16.24 10.72
N LEU A 141 4.15 -15.10 11.33
CA LEU A 141 5.54 -14.86 11.74
C LEU A 141 6.02 -15.78 12.88
N ASP A 142 5.12 -16.43 13.63
CA ASP A 142 5.45 -17.47 14.61
C ASP A 142 5.97 -18.77 13.97
N ARG A 143 5.73 -18.98 12.66
CA ARG A 143 6.33 -20.08 11.88
C ARG A 143 7.77 -19.73 11.47
N GLN A 144 8.67 -20.69 11.65
CA GLN A 144 10.09 -20.51 11.31
C GLN A 144 10.40 -20.59 9.81
N ASP A 145 9.54 -21.22 9.03
CA ASP A 145 9.73 -21.44 7.60
C ASP A 145 9.05 -20.38 6.73
N ILE A 146 8.59 -19.29 7.34
CA ILE A 146 8.08 -18.10 6.64
C ILE A 146 9.25 -17.17 6.27
N GLU A 147 9.44 -16.91 4.99
CA GLU A 147 10.26 -15.87 4.39
C GLU A 147 9.52 -14.52 4.50
N ALA A 148 9.82 -13.78 5.57
CA ALA A 148 9.11 -12.53 5.89
C ALA A 148 9.31 -11.41 4.84
N ASP A 149 10.33 -11.55 4.00
CA ASP A 149 10.76 -10.59 2.98
C ASP A 149 10.48 -11.02 1.54
N SER A 150 9.64 -12.04 1.35
CA SER A 150 9.28 -12.51 0.04
C SER A 150 8.73 -11.38 -0.85
N LYS A 151 9.35 -11.18 -2.01
CA LYS A 151 8.91 -10.21 -3.02
C LYS A 151 7.77 -10.76 -3.89
N ASP A 152 6.79 -9.89 -4.16
CA ASP A 152 5.79 -10.07 -5.21
C ASP A 152 6.37 -9.74 -6.61
N ASN A 153 5.56 -9.88 -7.67
CA ASN A 153 5.99 -9.61 -9.04
C ASN A 153 6.33 -8.14 -9.31
N TRP A 154 5.95 -7.22 -8.43
CA TRP A 154 6.33 -5.81 -8.48
C TRP A 154 7.56 -5.50 -7.62
N GLY A 155 8.14 -6.51 -6.97
CA GLY A 155 9.30 -6.35 -6.10
C GLY A 155 8.96 -5.87 -4.69
N ARG A 156 7.68 -5.77 -4.32
CA ARG A 156 7.26 -5.29 -3.00
C ARG A 156 7.32 -6.42 -1.98
N THR A 157 7.80 -6.12 -0.78
CA THR A 157 7.80 -7.05 0.36
C THR A 157 6.54 -6.83 1.22
N PRO A 158 6.19 -7.74 2.14
CA PRO A 158 5.14 -7.50 3.12
C PRO A 158 5.34 -6.19 3.90
N LEU A 159 6.59 -5.79 4.17
CA LEU A 159 6.89 -4.50 4.81
C LEU A 159 6.51 -3.31 3.93
N SER A 160 6.76 -3.37 2.61
CA SER A 160 6.31 -2.33 1.67
C SER A 160 4.79 -2.16 1.70
N HIS A 161 4.03 -3.26 1.70
CA HIS A 161 2.57 -3.23 1.82
C HIS A 161 2.10 -2.69 3.17
N ALA A 162 2.74 -3.10 4.27
CA ALA A 162 2.42 -2.62 5.61
C ALA A 162 2.71 -1.11 5.78
N ALA A 163 3.69 -0.58 5.05
CA ALA A 163 4.12 0.81 5.15
C ALA A 163 3.07 1.82 4.66
N GLU A 164 2.02 1.37 3.98
CA GLU A 164 0.83 2.16 3.64
C GLU A 164 -0.10 2.46 4.86
N GLY A 165 0.45 2.41 6.08
CA GLY A 165 -0.20 2.96 7.29
C GLY A 165 -0.42 1.98 8.43
N TYR A 166 -0.01 0.72 8.31
CA TYR A 166 -0.26 -0.31 9.33
C TYR A 166 0.88 -0.41 10.34
N GLU A 167 0.95 0.57 11.26
CA GLU A 167 2.02 0.73 12.25
C GLU A 167 2.39 -0.56 12.99
N VAL A 168 1.39 -1.30 13.50
CA VAL A 168 1.65 -2.50 14.29
C VAL A 168 2.22 -3.63 13.44
N VAL A 169 1.75 -3.77 12.19
CA VAL A 169 2.30 -4.75 11.26
C VAL A 169 3.74 -4.41 10.89
N VAL A 170 4.02 -3.13 10.59
CA VAL A 170 5.39 -2.65 10.35
C VAL A 170 6.30 -2.99 11.53
N ARG A 171 5.85 -2.73 12.76
CA ARG A 171 6.61 -3.08 13.98
C ARG A 171 6.86 -4.59 14.10
N LEU A 172 5.86 -5.42 13.81
CA LEU A 172 6.00 -6.89 13.85
C LEU A 172 7.03 -7.38 12.82
N LEU A 173 6.98 -6.85 11.60
CA LEU A 173 7.91 -7.20 10.53
C LEU A 173 9.33 -6.71 10.85
N LEU A 174 9.50 -5.46 11.31
CA LEU A 174 10.83 -4.92 11.66
C LEU A 174 11.49 -5.61 12.87
N ASN A 175 10.72 -6.36 13.68
CA ASN A 175 11.28 -7.18 14.76
C ASN A 175 11.93 -8.48 14.27
N ARG A 176 11.68 -8.88 13.03
CA ARG A 176 12.33 -10.03 12.38
C ARG A 176 13.72 -9.61 11.87
N GLN A 177 14.72 -10.45 12.12
CA GLN A 177 16.11 -10.15 11.72
C GLN A 177 16.34 -10.36 10.22
N ASP A 178 15.51 -11.19 9.58
CA ASP A 178 15.52 -11.51 8.16
C ASP A 178 14.72 -10.50 7.31
N VAL A 179 14.31 -9.37 7.89
CA VAL A 179 13.59 -8.29 7.20
C VAL A 179 14.52 -7.09 6.91
N GLU A 180 14.74 -6.83 5.62
CA GLU A 180 15.42 -5.68 5.04
C GLU A 180 14.46 -4.49 4.99
N ALA A 181 14.69 -3.52 5.89
CA ALA A 181 13.80 -2.38 6.07
C ALA A 181 13.76 -1.44 4.85
N ASP A 182 14.77 -1.51 3.97
CA ASP A 182 14.98 -0.60 2.84
C ASP A 182 14.89 -1.29 1.47
N SER A 183 14.27 -2.47 1.42
CA SER A 183 14.09 -3.21 0.16
C SER A 183 13.33 -2.38 -0.87
N LYS A 184 13.93 -2.24 -2.06
CA LYS A 184 13.33 -1.56 -3.20
C LYS A 184 12.43 -2.49 -4.01
N ASP A 185 11.31 -1.92 -4.46
CA ASP A 185 10.47 -2.51 -5.50
C ASP A 185 11.01 -2.21 -6.92
N ASN A 186 10.28 -2.64 -7.95
CA ASN A 186 10.69 -2.49 -9.34
C ASN A 186 10.74 -1.03 -9.82
N ASP A 187 10.01 -0.13 -9.15
CA ASP A 187 10.02 1.31 -9.43
C ASP A 187 11.05 2.05 -8.56
N GLY A 188 11.80 1.33 -7.71
CA GLY A 188 12.81 1.86 -6.80
C GLY A 188 12.26 2.44 -5.50
N LEU A 189 10.96 2.25 -5.20
CA LEU A 189 10.34 2.74 -3.97
C LEU A 189 10.71 1.82 -2.80
N THR A 190 11.04 2.43 -1.67
CA THR A 190 11.26 1.74 -0.39
C THR A 190 10.01 1.82 0.49
N PRO A 191 9.90 1.01 1.56
CA PRO A 191 8.82 1.17 2.55
C PRO A 191 8.71 2.60 3.07
N LEU A 192 9.84 3.32 3.25
CA LEU A 192 9.84 4.71 3.65
C LEU A 192 9.22 5.63 2.58
N SER A 193 9.45 5.38 1.29
CA SER A 193 8.80 6.12 0.21
C SER A 193 7.26 5.97 0.25
N TYR A 194 6.77 4.74 0.47
CA TYR A 194 5.33 4.47 0.61
C TYR A 194 4.72 5.19 1.82
N ALA A 195 5.36 5.07 2.98
CA ALA A 195 4.94 5.73 4.22
C ALA A 195 4.93 7.26 4.07
N ALA A 196 5.95 7.83 3.43
CA ALA A 196 6.07 9.25 3.20
C ALA A 196 5.02 9.78 2.21
N ARG A 197 4.74 9.03 1.14
CA ARG A 197 3.68 9.35 0.16
C ARG A 197 2.29 9.36 0.81
N GLY A 198 2.02 8.42 1.71
CA GLY A 198 0.74 8.32 2.43
C GLY A 198 0.61 9.22 3.65
N GLY A 199 1.70 9.87 4.09
CA GLY A 199 1.70 10.73 5.28
C GLY A 199 1.65 9.96 6.60
N HIS A 200 2.08 8.70 6.61
CA HIS A 200 1.96 7.80 7.76
C HIS A 200 3.08 8.07 8.78
N GLU A 201 2.94 9.14 9.56
CA GLU A 201 3.93 9.63 10.53
C GLU A 201 4.50 8.54 11.44
N ALA A 202 3.65 7.70 12.03
CA ALA A 202 4.09 6.65 12.95
C ALA A 202 4.95 5.58 12.27
N VAL A 203 4.60 5.21 11.03
CA VAL A 203 5.38 4.27 10.22
C VAL A 203 6.72 4.90 9.81
N VAL A 204 6.71 6.16 9.37
CA VAL A 204 7.94 6.90 9.04
C VAL A 204 8.89 6.93 10.23
N ARG A 205 8.38 7.21 11.44
CA ARG A 205 9.20 7.19 12.66
C ARG A 205 9.82 5.80 12.91
N LEU A 206 9.03 4.74 12.83
CA LEU A 206 9.53 3.37 13.01
C LEU A 206 10.63 2.99 11.99
N LEU A 207 10.48 3.41 10.74
CA LEU A 207 11.47 3.17 9.70
C LEU A 207 12.73 4.02 9.91
N LEU A 208 12.60 5.30 10.28
CA LEU A 208 13.74 6.18 10.53
C LEU A 208 14.51 5.84 11.82
N ASP A 209 13.89 5.12 12.76
CA ASP A 209 14.55 4.58 13.96
C ASP A 209 15.53 3.43 13.62
N ARG A 210 15.42 2.84 12.42
CA ARG A 210 16.36 1.83 11.92
C ARG A 210 17.61 2.50 11.34
N GLN A 211 18.78 1.95 11.68
CA GLN A 211 20.08 2.47 11.21
C GLN A 211 20.39 2.08 9.76
N ASP A 212 19.79 1.00 9.28
CA ASP A 212 19.97 0.43 7.94
C ASP A 212 19.02 1.02 6.89
N VAL A 213 18.22 2.04 7.23
CA VAL A 213 17.32 2.73 6.31
C VAL A 213 17.98 3.99 5.74
N GLU A 214 18.11 4.06 4.41
CA GLU A 214 18.55 5.26 3.69
C GLU A 214 17.37 6.21 3.51
N ALA A 215 17.33 7.28 4.32
CA ALA A 215 16.23 8.23 4.35
C ALA A 215 16.00 8.98 3.02
N ASP A 216 17.02 9.01 2.16
CA ASP A 216 17.09 9.75 0.90
C ASP A 216 17.12 8.86 -0.35
N SER A 217 16.76 7.58 -0.19
CA SER A 217 16.69 6.63 -1.29
C SER A 217 15.80 7.15 -2.43
N LYS A 218 16.36 7.16 -3.65
CA LYS A 218 15.66 7.63 -4.85
C LYS A 218 14.92 6.50 -5.55
N ASP A 219 13.70 6.81 -6.00
CA ASP A 219 12.95 5.99 -6.95
C ASP A 219 13.54 6.07 -8.37
N SER A 220 12.98 5.31 -9.31
CA SER A 220 13.40 5.26 -10.72
C SER A 220 13.30 6.60 -11.46
N VAL A 221 12.52 7.56 -10.94
CA VAL A 221 12.41 8.92 -11.47
C VAL A 221 13.13 9.96 -10.61
N GLY A 222 13.97 9.52 -9.68
CA GLY A 222 14.84 10.35 -8.86
C GLY A 222 14.17 11.02 -7.65
N ARG A 223 12.91 10.66 -7.32
CA ARG A 223 12.19 11.24 -6.17
C ARG A 223 12.61 10.56 -4.88
N THR A 224 12.81 11.36 -3.84
CA THR A 224 13.09 10.92 -2.47
C THR A 224 11.81 10.82 -1.64
N PRO A 225 11.81 10.15 -0.47
CA PRO A 225 10.70 10.19 0.48
C PRO A 225 10.26 11.62 0.82
N LEU A 226 11.21 12.55 0.96
CA LEU A 226 10.91 13.97 1.19
C LEU A 226 10.13 14.59 0.02
N SER A 227 10.47 14.24 -1.22
CA SER A 227 9.74 14.71 -2.41
C SER A 227 8.28 14.25 -2.39
N PHE A 228 8.03 12.99 -1.99
CA PHE A 228 6.68 12.45 -1.86
C PHE A 228 5.88 13.12 -0.73
N ALA A 229 6.48 13.26 0.46
CA ALA A 229 5.85 13.92 1.59
C ALA A 229 5.53 15.39 1.28
N ALA A 230 6.44 16.07 0.59
CA ALA A 230 6.28 17.46 0.21
C ALA A 230 5.16 17.66 -0.81
N GLY A 231 5.10 16.83 -1.86
CA GLY A 231 4.01 16.85 -2.83
C GLY A 231 2.64 16.43 -2.26
N GLY A 232 2.64 15.61 -1.21
CA GLY A 232 1.44 15.21 -0.47
C GLY A 232 0.98 16.22 0.59
N GLY A 233 1.82 17.20 0.96
CA GLY A 233 1.50 18.17 2.00
C GLY A 233 1.63 17.64 3.42
N HIS A 234 2.37 16.54 3.61
CA HIS A 234 2.45 15.81 4.87
C HIS A 234 3.45 16.46 5.83
N GLU A 235 3.04 17.57 6.45
CA GLU A 235 3.87 18.43 7.32
C GLU A 235 4.67 17.65 8.39
N ALA A 236 4.02 16.74 9.11
CA ALA A 236 4.69 15.97 10.18
C ALA A 236 5.77 15.03 9.63
N VAL A 237 5.54 14.40 8.49
CA VAL A 237 6.53 13.55 7.81
C VAL A 237 7.68 14.38 7.28
N VAL A 238 7.40 15.54 6.69
CA VAL A 238 8.44 16.47 6.22
C VAL A 238 9.35 16.89 7.36
N ARG A 239 8.81 17.22 8.55
CA ARG A 239 9.63 17.51 9.74
C ARG A 239 10.53 16.33 10.11
N LEU A 240 9.97 15.13 10.24
CA LEU A 240 10.74 13.93 10.61
C LEU A 240 11.89 13.65 9.63
N LEU A 241 11.67 13.86 8.34
CA LEU A 241 12.70 13.68 7.32
C LEU A 241 13.75 14.81 7.37
N LEU A 242 13.36 16.07 7.56
CA LEU A 242 14.30 17.19 7.65
C LEU A 242 15.13 17.20 8.95
N ASP A 243 14.65 16.52 10.00
CA ASP A 243 15.39 16.32 11.25
C ASP A 243 16.57 15.33 11.09
N ARG A 244 16.58 14.52 10.01
CA ARG A 244 17.69 13.63 9.66
C ARG A 244 18.80 14.41 8.97
N GLN A 245 20.05 14.19 9.40
CA GLN A 245 21.22 14.89 8.85
C GLN A 245 21.63 14.39 7.46
N ASP A 246 21.26 13.16 7.13
CA ASP A 246 21.55 12.47 5.88
C ASP A 246 20.50 12.76 4.78
N VAL A 247 19.55 13.66 5.03
CA VAL A 247 18.52 14.09 4.07
C VAL A 247 18.90 15.41 3.40
N GLU A 248 19.04 15.39 2.08
CA GLU A 248 19.25 16.52 1.19
C GLU A 248 17.90 17.18 0.85
N ALA A 249 17.62 18.30 1.51
CA ALA A 249 16.34 19.01 1.42
C ALA A 249 16.00 19.51 0.00
N ASP A 250 17.02 19.75 -0.84
CA ASP A 250 16.88 20.24 -2.21
C ASP A 250 17.19 19.16 -3.29
N SER A 251 17.16 17.87 -2.93
CA SER A 251 17.45 16.79 -3.87
C SER A 251 16.53 16.84 -5.09
N LYS A 252 17.13 16.83 -6.29
CA LYS A 252 16.41 16.89 -7.56
C LYS A 252 15.99 15.50 -8.05
N ALA A 253 14.74 15.43 -8.52
CA ALA A 253 14.22 14.35 -9.34
C ALA A 253 14.77 14.43 -10.78
N ASN A 254 14.49 13.43 -11.62
CA ASN A 254 15.05 13.33 -12.98
C ASN A 254 14.67 14.50 -13.90
N TRP A 255 13.53 15.16 -13.64
CA TRP A 255 13.13 16.37 -14.36
C TRP A 255 13.65 17.67 -13.72
N GLY A 256 14.51 17.60 -12.71
CA GLY A 256 15.06 18.76 -12.00
C GLY A 256 14.14 19.33 -10.91
N GLN A 257 12.99 18.70 -10.66
CA GLN A 257 12.04 19.13 -9.63
C GLN A 257 12.56 18.81 -8.23
N THR A 258 12.46 19.79 -7.32
CA THR A 258 12.84 19.68 -5.90
C THR A 258 11.61 19.45 -5.00
N PRO A 259 11.75 19.01 -3.75
CA PRO A 259 10.64 18.94 -2.79
C PRO A 259 9.86 20.25 -2.67
N LEU A 260 10.55 21.40 -2.71
CA LEU A 260 9.92 22.72 -2.70
C LEU A 260 9.03 22.95 -3.92
N SER A 261 9.47 22.55 -5.12
CA SER A 261 8.66 22.66 -6.33
C SER A 261 7.38 21.80 -6.27
N PHE A 262 7.46 20.59 -5.70
CA PHE A 262 6.31 19.72 -5.49
C PHE A 262 5.33 20.32 -4.47
N ALA A 263 5.82 20.79 -3.32
CA ALA A 263 5.00 21.46 -2.30
C ALA A 263 4.32 22.73 -2.85
N ALA A 264 5.06 23.51 -3.64
CA ALA A 264 4.56 24.75 -4.22
C ALA A 264 3.47 24.49 -5.27
N GLY A 265 3.65 23.50 -6.16
CA GLY A 265 2.62 23.08 -7.11
C GLY A 265 1.39 22.43 -6.44
N GLY A 266 1.57 21.82 -5.26
CA GLY A 266 0.49 21.29 -4.43
C GLY A 266 -0.25 22.33 -3.59
N GLY A 267 0.32 23.53 -3.41
CA GLY A 267 -0.25 24.59 -2.57
C GLY A 267 -0.05 24.36 -1.08
N HIS A 268 0.92 23.53 -0.70
CA HIS A 268 1.11 23.06 0.68
C HIS A 268 1.89 24.08 1.51
N GLU A 269 1.21 25.13 1.94
CA GLU A 269 1.80 26.30 2.61
C GLU A 269 2.72 25.93 3.79
N ALA A 270 2.29 25.06 4.68
CA ALA A 270 3.08 24.68 5.86
C ALA A 270 4.38 23.95 5.50
N VAL A 271 4.34 23.07 4.49
CA VAL A 271 5.52 22.37 3.98
C VAL A 271 6.47 23.36 3.29
N VAL A 272 5.93 24.29 2.50
CA VAL A 272 6.74 25.34 1.85
C VAL A 272 7.50 26.16 2.89
N ARG A 273 6.85 26.57 3.99
CA ARG A 273 7.55 27.26 5.09
C ARG A 273 8.67 26.41 5.69
N LEU A 274 8.41 25.15 6.02
CA LEU A 274 9.42 24.24 6.58
C LEU A 274 10.64 24.08 5.66
N LEU A 275 10.42 23.99 4.35
CA LEU A 275 11.51 23.90 3.38
C LEU A 275 12.25 25.23 3.21
N LEU A 276 11.57 26.38 3.22
CA LEU A 276 12.21 27.70 3.11
C LEU A 276 12.96 28.12 4.38
N ASP A 277 12.64 27.53 5.54
CA ASP A 277 13.36 27.73 6.80
C ASP A 277 14.75 27.05 6.80
N ARG A 278 14.99 26.12 5.87
CA ARG A 278 16.29 25.47 5.66
C ARG A 278 17.23 26.35 4.83
N GLN A 279 18.48 26.45 5.26
CA GLN A 279 19.49 27.28 4.59
C GLN A 279 20.05 26.65 3.31
N ASP A 280 19.97 25.32 3.20
CA ASP A 280 20.44 24.51 2.08
C ASP A 280 19.37 24.31 0.98
N VAL A 281 18.21 24.97 1.09
CA VAL A 281 17.16 24.94 0.07
C VAL A 281 17.25 26.19 -0.80
N GLU A 282 17.42 25.98 -2.12
CA GLU A 282 17.40 27.04 -3.12
C GLU A 282 15.94 27.37 -3.52
N ALA A 283 15.44 28.53 -3.08
CA ALA A 283 14.03 28.89 -3.26
C ALA A 283 13.61 29.06 -4.73
N ASP A 284 14.55 29.42 -5.62
CA ASP A 284 14.34 29.58 -7.06
C ASP A 284 14.85 28.40 -7.91
N SER A 285 15.11 27.24 -7.29
CA SER A 285 15.67 26.06 -8.00
C SER A 285 14.79 25.65 -9.18
N ARG A 286 15.38 25.66 -10.39
CA ARG A 286 14.63 25.42 -11.64
C ARG A 286 14.73 23.97 -12.09
N ASP A 287 13.62 23.49 -12.63
CA ASP A 287 13.55 22.20 -13.29
C ASP A 287 14.14 22.24 -14.71
N ASN A 288 14.17 21.09 -15.41
CA ASN A 288 14.79 20.95 -16.74
C ASN A 288 14.08 21.76 -17.84
N VAL A 289 12.90 22.32 -17.58
CA VAL A 289 12.17 23.21 -18.49
C VAL A 289 12.13 24.65 -17.99
N GLY A 290 12.95 24.97 -16.97
CA GLY A 290 13.13 26.31 -16.43
C GLY A 290 12.03 26.75 -15.45
N ARG A 291 11.16 25.85 -14.98
CA ARG A 291 10.10 26.22 -14.04
C ARG A 291 10.64 26.26 -12.62
N SER A 292 10.44 27.39 -11.94
CA SER A 292 10.71 27.56 -10.51
C SER A 292 9.50 27.16 -9.66
N PRO A 293 9.66 26.97 -8.32
CA PRO A 293 8.53 26.75 -7.42
C PRO A 293 7.46 27.84 -7.50
N LEU A 294 7.87 29.10 -7.72
CA LEU A 294 6.96 30.24 -7.88
C LEU A 294 6.07 30.08 -9.10
N LEU A 295 6.63 29.65 -10.25
CA LEU A 295 5.86 29.40 -11.46
C LEU A 295 4.85 28.27 -11.24
N TYR A 296 5.24 27.18 -10.57
CA TYR A 296 4.33 26.09 -10.21
C TYR A 296 3.15 26.57 -9.35
N ALA A 297 3.42 27.38 -8.32
CA ALA A 297 2.39 27.94 -7.46
C ALA A 297 1.47 28.92 -8.22
N ALA A 298 2.05 29.77 -9.07
CA ALA A 298 1.33 30.78 -9.82
C ALA A 298 0.40 30.17 -10.89
N TRP A 299 0.87 29.16 -11.63
CA TRP A 299 0.07 28.44 -12.61
C TRP A 299 -1.15 27.75 -11.98
N ARG A 300 -0.99 27.25 -10.75
CA ARG A 300 -2.05 26.57 -9.99
C ARG A 300 -2.91 27.51 -9.15
N GLY A 301 -2.53 28.78 -9.00
CA GLY A 301 -3.31 29.79 -8.26
C GLY A 301 -3.12 29.77 -6.75
N HIS A 302 -2.01 29.20 -6.26
CA HIS A 302 -1.76 29.01 -4.83
C HIS A 302 -1.26 30.30 -4.16
N GLU A 303 -2.18 31.23 -3.91
CA GLU A 303 -1.91 32.58 -3.40
C GLU A 303 -0.98 32.61 -2.17
N ALA A 304 -1.23 31.78 -1.17
CA ALA A 304 -0.45 31.78 0.07
C ALA A 304 1.01 31.34 -0.16
N VAL A 305 1.21 30.33 -1.01
CA VAL A 305 2.55 29.87 -1.40
C VAL A 305 3.26 30.93 -2.24
N VAL A 306 2.57 31.57 -3.19
CA VAL A 306 3.13 32.67 -3.98
C VAL A 306 3.64 33.76 -3.05
N ARG A 307 2.84 34.17 -2.06
CA ARG A 307 3.26 35.17 -1.07
C ARG A 307 4.54 34.75 -0.33
N LEU A 308 4.59 33.53 0.20
CA LEU A 308 5.78 33.01 0.90
C LEU A 308 7.03 33.02 0.04
N LEU A 309 6.90 32.65 -1.24
CA LEU A 309 8.02 32.64 -2.18
C LEU A 309 8.43 34.07 -2.58
N LEU A 310 7.50 35.01 -2.69
CA LEU A 310 7.83 36.41 -2.98
C LEU A 310 8.44 37.16 -1.79
N ASP A 311 8.21 36.70 -0.56
CA ASP A 311 8.84 37.24 0.65
C ASP A 311 10.35 36.93 0.71
N ARG A 312 10.85 35.99 -0.11
CA ARG A 312 12.26 35.64 -0.27
C ARG A 312 12.95 36.57 -1.27
N GLN A 313 14.07 37.17 -0.86
CA GLN A 313 14.82 38.11 -1.71
C GLN A 313 15.59 37.43 -2.86
N ASP A 314 15.88 36.14 -2.71
CA ASP A 314 16.58 35.30 -3.68
C ASP A 314 15.65 34.67 -4.73
N VAL A 315 14.36 35.01 -4.74
CA VAL A 315 13.39 34.53 -5.73
C VAL A 315 13.19 35.56 -6.84
N GLU A 316 13.51 35.15 -8.08
CA GLU A 316 13.31 35.94 -9.29
C GLU A 316 11.85 35.83 -9.78
N ALA A 317 11.04 36.87 -9.50
CA ALA A 317 9.61 36.85 -9.76
C ALA A 317 9.20 36.87 -11.24
N ASP A 318 10.06 37.40 -12.11
CA ASP A 318 9.82 37.53 -13.55
C ASP A 318 10.67 36.56 -14.39
N SER A 319 11.15 35.49 -13.77
CA SER A 319 11.95 34.48 -14.45
C SER A 319 11.13 33.74 -15.51
N LYS A 320 11.76 33.52 -16.67
CA LYS A 320 11.14 32.85 -17.81
C LYS A 320 11.51 31.37 -17.83
N ALA A 321 10.49 30.52 -17.86
CA ALA A 321 10.63 29.13 -18.24
C ALA A 321 10.61 28.97 -19.77
N ASN A 322 10.68 27.74 -20.25
CA ASN A 322 10.47 27.43 -21.67
C ASN A 322 9.17 28.06 -22.20
N TRP A 323 9.17 28.46 -23.47
CA TRP A 323 8.09 29.22 -24.12
C TRP A 323 7.84 30.61 -23.52
N ASP A 324 8.87 31.21 -22.93
CA ASP A 324 8.84 32.54 -22.31
C ASP A 324 7.76 32.69 -21.22
N ARG A 325 7.31 31.57 -20.63
CA ARG A 325 6.27 31.56 -19.60
C ARG A 325 6.83 32.14 -18.30
N THR A 326 6.21 33.22 -17.82
CA THR A 326 6.49 33.83 -16.52
C THR A 326 5.44 33.39 -15.49
N PRO A 327 5.72 33.52 -14.17
CA PRO A 327 4.68 33.33 -13.15
C PRO A 327 3.45 34.20 -13.41
N LEU A 328 3.62 35.44 -13.90
CA LEU A 328 2.53 36.36 -14.20
C LEU A 328 1.66 35.85 -15.36
N SER A 329 2.26 35.44 -16.48
CA SER A 329 1.49 34.95 -17.63
C SER A 329 0.79 33.63 -17.33
N CYS A 330 1.42 32.73 -16.58
CA CYS A 330 0.78 31.51 -16.08
C CYS A 330 -0.42 31.80 -15.15
N ALA A 331 -0.30 32.76 -14.23
CA ALA A 331 -1.39 33.16 -13.35
C ALA A 331 -2.55 33.81 -14.12
N ALA A 332 -2.23 34.64 -15.12
CA ALA A 332 -3.22 35.28 -15.98
C ALA A 332 -3.97 34.26 -16.86
N GLU A 333 -3.25 33.31 -17.48
CA GLU A 333 -3.82 32.20 -18.25
C GLU A 333 -4.78 31.36 -17.37
N GLY A 334 -4.37 31.08 -16.13
CA GLY A 334 -5.18 30.38 -15.13
C GLY A 334 -6.33 31.20 -14.52
N ARG A 335 -6.44 32.50 -14.83
CA ARG A 335 -7.40 33.46 -14.25
C ARG A 335 -7.31 33.60 -12.72
N HIS A 336 -6.11 33.50 -12.17
CA HIS A 336 -5.85 33.59 -10.74
C HIS A 336 -5.65 35.06 -10.32
N GLU A 337 -6.73 35.83 -10.26
CA GLU A 337 -6.69 37.29 -10.04
C GLU A 337 -5.89 37.71 -8.81
N ALA A 338 -6.00 36.96 -7.70
CA ALA A 338 -5.27 37.27 -6.48
C ALA A 338 -3.75 37.10 -6.64
N VAL A 339 -3.32 36.04 -7.34
CA VAL A 339 -1.91 35.81 -7.67
C VAL A 339 -1.40 36.87 -8.64
N VAL A 340 -2.18 37.24 -9.66
CA VAL A 340 -1.84 38.32 -10.60
C VAL A 340 -1.61 39.64 -9.85
N ARG A 341 -2.49 39.98 -8.90
CA ARG A 341 -2.31 41.18 -8.06
C ARG A 341 -1.04 41.11 -7.22
N LEU A 342 -0.79 39.99 -6.53
CA LEU A 342 0.43 39.82 -5.73
C LEU A 342 1.71 39.97 -6.55
N LEU A 343 1.71 39.45 -7.78
CA LEU A 343 2.84 39.59 -8.69
C LEU A 343 3.00 41.04 -9.16
N LEU A 344 1.92 41.71 -9.58
CA LEU A 344 1.98 43.12 -10.03
C LEU A 344 2.34 44.12 -8.92
N ASP A 345 2.13 43.77 -7.65
CA ASP A 345 2.52 44.61 -6.51
C ASP A 345 4.06 44.66 -6.30
N ARG A 346 4.83 43.78 -6.95
CA ARG A 346 6.31 43.79 -6.97
C ARG A 346 6.83 44.74 -8.06
N GLN A 347 7.80 45.58 -7.70
CA GLN A 347 8.35 46.61 -8.59
C GLN A 347 9.24 46.05 -9.72
N ASP A 348 9.66 44.80 -9.61
CA ASP A 348 10.57 44.10 -10.51
C ASP A 348 9.87 43.20 -11.54
N ILE A 349 8.53 43.29 -11.68
CA ILE A 349 7.77 42.51 -12.67
C ILE A 349 7.39 43.37 -13.88
N GLU A 350 7.74 42.93 -15.09
CA GLU A 350 7.33 43.58 -16.33
C GLU A 350 5.91 43.13 -16.75
N ALA A 351 4.90 44.00 -16.59
CA ALA A 351 3.52 43.70 -16.98
C ALA A 351 3.30 43.54 -18.51
N ASP A 352 4.32 43.88 -19.32
CA ASP A 352 4.25 43.96 -20.79
C ASP A 352 4.80 42.71 -21.50
N SER A 353 4.96 41.58 -20.81
CA SER A 353 5.34 40.32 -21.45
C SER A 353 4.20 39.82 -22.36
N LYS A 354 4.21 40.28 -23.61
CA LYS A 354 3.46 39.70 -24.73
C LYS A 354 4.03 38.31 -25.00
N ASP A 355 3.72 37.37 -24.11
CA ASP A 355 4.06 35.98 -24.31
C ASP A 355 3.17 35.48 -25.44
N ASN A 356 3.77 35.24 -26.60
CA ASN A 356 3.05 34.78 -27.79
C ASN A 356 2.31 33.47 -27.45
N CYS A 357 0.99 33.50 -27.63
CA CYS A 357 0.04 32.42 -27.36
C CYS A 357 0.41 31.10 -28.02
#